data_AF-A0A7X7IKX6-F1
#
_entry.id   AF-A0A7X7IKX6-F1
#
_cell.length_a   1.000
_cell.length_b   1.000
_cell.length_c   1.000
_cell.angle_alpha   90.00
_cell.angle_beta   90.00
_cell.angle_gamma   90.00
#
_symmetry.space_group_name_H-M   'P 1'
#
loop_
_entity.id
_entity.type
_entity.pdbx_description
1 polymer ?
#
loop_
_entity_poly.entity_id
_entity_poly.type
_entity_poly.pdbx_seq_one_letter_code
_entity_poly.pdbx_strand_id
1 'polypeptide(L)'
;MLNDHLTLQIKNLAKERGADLVGIASVERFSNAPLMLSPKGLLPTARSVVVVATYFLDASMELMEKEYRLHQYDLYGMNQSGTGMNHRMEHIAFWVARFLEKQGHKSLPIASSNIWRFRPYKDIDHPFAPDLVHRYAGVAAGLGELGWHGVFMTP
;
A
#
# COMPACT_ATOMS: atom_id res chain seq x y z
N MET A 1 26.11 1.89 -3.79
CA MET A 1 26.27 3.17 -4.52
C MET A 1 25.24 3.36 -5.64
N LEU A 2 25.17 2.52 -6.70
CA LEU A 2 24.17 2.72 -7.78
C LEU A 2 22.70 2.53 -7.31
N ASN A 3 22.44 1.56 -6.43
CA ASN A 3 21.09 1.31 -5.89
C ASN A 3 20.60 2.39 -4.91
N ASP A 4 21.53 3.08 -4.24
CA ASP A 4 21.19 4.09 -3.23
C ASP A 4 20.64 5.36 -3.91
N HIS A 5 21.19 5.71 -5.08
CA HIS A 5 20.70 6.83 -5.87
C HIS A 5 19.29 6.59 -6.41
N LEU A 6 19.04 5.42 -7.02
CA LEU A 6 17.70 5.07 -7.51
C LEU A 6 16.68 5.01 -6.36
N THR A 7 17.07 4.43 -5.22
CA THR A 7 16.23 4.40 -4.01
C THR A 7 15.83 5.80 -3.56
N LEU A 8 16.78 6.74 -3.53
CA LEU A 8 16.51 8.12 -3.15
C LEU A 8 15.57 8.81 -4.14
N GLN A 9 15.78 8.62 -5.44
CA GLN A 9 14.90 9.19 -6.48
C GLN A 9 13.47 8.68 -6.37
N ILE A 10 13.26 7.38 -6.13
CA ILE A 10 11.94 6.79 -5.90
C ILE A 10 11.26 7.43 -4.70
N LYS A 11 11.97 7.52 -3.57
CA LYS A 11 11.44 8.09 -2.32
C LYS A 11 11.09 9.57 -2.49
N ASN A 12 11.95 10.35 -3.13
CA ASN A 12 11.71 11.76 -3.38
C ASN A 12 10.52 11.95 -4.31
N LEU A 13 10.45 11.23 -5.43
CA LEU A 13 9.32 11.27 -6.35
C LEU A 13 8.00 10.93 -5.64
N ALA A 14 7.97 9.87 -4.85
CA ALA A 14 6.76 9.47 -4.13
C ALA A 14 6.31 10.57 -3.14
N LYS A 15 7.25 11.16 -2.39
CA LYS A 15 6.97 12.28 -1.47
C LYS A 15 6.50 13.53 -2.19
N GLU A 16 7.14 13.91 -3.29
CA GLU A 16 6.71 15.03 -4.15
C GLU A 16 5.29 14.84 -4.70
N ARG A 17 4.84 13.58 -4.85
CA ARG A 17 3.49 13.22 -5.28
C ARG A 17 2.49 13.08 -4.13
N GLY A 18 2.90 13.34 -2.89
CA GLY A 18 2.02 13.38 -1.72
C GLY A 18 2.02 12.11 -0.86
N ALA A 19 3.04 11.25 -0.97
CA ALA A 19 3.23 10.18 0.02
C ALA A 19 3.82 10.76 1.31
N ASP A 20 3.19 10.46 2.45
CA ASP A 20 3.70 10.84 3.76
C ASP A 20 4.82 9.89 4.21
N LEU A 21 4.66 8.59 3.91
CA LEU A 21 5.67 7.56 4.17
C LEU A 21 5.99 6.77 2.90
N VAL A 22 7.26 6.39 2.76
CA VAL A 22 7.74 5.57 1.65
C VAL A 22 8.77 4.55 2.15
N GLY A 23 8.46 3.27 1.97
CA GLY A 23 9.31 2.14 2.31
C GLY A 23 9.63 1.30 1.09
N ILE A 24 10.76 0.61 1.13
CA ILE A 24 11.14 -0.35 0.07
C ILE A 24 11.55 -1.65 0.75
N ALA A 25 10.86 -2.72 0.40
CA ALA A 25 11.12 -4.06 0.90
C ALA A 25 11.78 -4.92 -0.18
N SER A 26 12.72 -5.78 0.21
CA SER A 26 13.18 -6.86 -0.65
C SER A 26 12.13 -7.97 -0.72
N VAL A 27 12.01 -8.68 -1.85
CA VAL A 27 11.00 -9.75 -2.03
C VAL A 27 11.19 -10.92 -1.06
N GLU A 28 12.40 -11.12 -0.54
CA GLU A 28 12.73 -12.15 0.44
C GLU A 28 11.95 -11.97 1.76
N ARG A 29 11.52 -10.74 2.08
CA ARG A 29 10.66 -10.48 3.24
C ARG A 29 9.23 -11.01 3.08
N PHE A 30 8.87 -11.48 1.89
CA PHE A 30 7.56 -12.08 1.58
C PHE A 30 7.65 -13.61 1.42
N SER A 31 8.75 -14.25 1.85
CA SER A 31 8.97 -15.70 1.69
C SER A 31 7.89 -16.58 2.32
N ASN A 32 7.24 -16.10 3.38
CA ASN A 32 6.16 -16.79 4.06
C ASN A 32 4.77 -16.46 3.50
N ALA A 33 4.66 -15.57 2.51
CA ALA A 33 3.39 -15.28 1.86
C ALA A 33 3.02 -16.42 0.90
N PRO A 34 1.73 -16.78 0.79
CA PRO A 34 1.28 -17.66 -0.28
C PRO A 34 1.76 -17.12 -1.64
N LEU A 35 2.30 -17.99 -2.49
CA LEU A 35 2.94 -17.56 -3.75
C LEU A 35 2.02 -16.63 -4.55
N MET A 36 0.75 -16.99 -4.69
CA MET A 36 -0.25 -16.23 -5.44
C MET A 36 -0.62 -14.86 -4.83
N LEU A 37 -0.23 -14.59 -3.57
CA LEU A 37 -0.40 -13.32 -2.86
C LEU A 37 0.94 -12.61 -2.60
N SER A 38 2.02 -13.10 -3.22
CA SER A 38 3.38 -12.61 -3.04
C SER A 38 3.82 -11.74 -4.24
N PRO A 39 4.84 -10.89 -4.08
CA PRO A 39 5.40 -10.14 -5.20
C PRO A 39 5.86 -11.05 -6.36
N LYS A 40 6.39 -12.24 -6.05
CA LYS A 40 6.85 -13.21 -7.04
C LYS A 40 5.72 -13.92 -7.79
N GLY A 41 4.55 -14.08 -7.16
CA GLY A 41 3.37 -14.60 -7.86
C GLY A 41 2.78 -13.60 -8.84
N LEU A 42 2.84 -12.31 -8.52
CA LEU A 42 2.32 -11.22 -9.36
C LEU A 42 3.30 -10.83 -10.48
N LEU A 43 4.58 -10.68 -10.15
CA LEU A 43 5.66 -10.34 -11.07
C LEU A 43 6.88 -11.23 -10.76
N PRO A 44 7.06 -12.38 -11.46
CA PRO A 44 8.12 -13.34 -11.15
C PRO A 44 9.55 -12.77 -11.14
N THR A 45 9.81 -11.72 -11.92
CA THR A 45 11.10 -11.03 -11.96
C THR A 45 11.26 -9.94 -10.90
N ALA A 46 10.28 -9.72 -10.02
CA ALA A 46 10.35 -8.72 -8.96
C ALA A 46 11.55 -8.98 -8.04
N ARG A 47 12.19 -7.88 -7.60
CA ARG A 47 13.27 -7.88 -6.61
C ARG A 47 12.94 -7.03 -5.38
N SER A 48 12.03 -6.07 -5.54
CA SER A 48 11.64 -5.15 -4.49
C SER A 48 10.16 -4.79 -4.58
N VAL A 49 9.60 -4.35 -3.46
CA VAL A 49 8.26 -3.78 -3.34
C VAL A 49 8.41 -2.36 -2.79
N VAL A 50 7.91 -1.36 -3.51
CA VAL A 50 7.83 0.02 -3.03
C VAL A 50 6.45 0.20 -2.39
N VAL A 51 6.42 0.63 -1.13
CA VAL A 51 5.20 0.83 -0.35
C VAL A 51 5.09 2.30 0.00
N VAL A 52 3.92 2.88 -0.25
CA VAL A 52 3.60 4.27 0.10
C VAL A 52 2.43 4.28 1.07
N ALA A 53 2.39 5.29 1.94
CA ALA A 53 1.25 5.55 2.80
C ALA A 53 0.92 7.05 2.80
N THR A 54 -0.35 7.35 3.05
CA THR A 54 -0.83 8.72 3.25
C THR A 54 -1.60 8.81 4.56
N TYR A 55 -1.55 9.97 5.19
CA TYR A 55 -2.08 10.23 6.51
C TYR A 55 -3.55 10.69 6.44
N PHE A 56 -4.38 10.16 7.35
CA PHE A 56 -5.72 10.70 7.59
C PHE A 56 -5.62 11.90 8.54
N LEU A 57 -6.37 12.97 8.28
CA LEU A 57 -6.38 14.13 9.17
C LEU A 57 -6.92 13.76 10.57
N ASP A 58 -6.20 14.14 11.62
CA ASP A 58 -6.54 13.80 13.02
C ASP A 58 -7.95 14.22 13.39
N ALA A 59 -8.31 15.48 13.11
CA ALA A 59 -9.64 16.01 13.43
C ALA A 59 -10.77 15.19 12.78
N SER A 60 -10.54 14.63 11.60
CA SER A 60 -11.52 13.77 10.92
C SER A 60 -11.70 12.43 11.65
N MET A 61 -10.62 11.87 12.18
CA MET A 61 -10.63 10.59 12.90
C MET A 61 -11.14 10.75 14.35
N GLU A 62 -10.67 11.76 15.08
CA GLU A 62 -11.07 12.05 16.46
C GLU A 62 -12.56 12.42 16.57
N LEU A 63 -13.06 13.22 15.62
CA LEU A 63 -14.48 13.59 15.61
C LEU A 63 -15.35 12.38 15.24
N MET A 64 -14.88 11.52 14.33
CA MET A 64 -15.56 10.26 14.03
C MET A 64 -15.67 9.40 15.29
N GLU A 65 -14.60 9.22 16.07
CA GLU A 65 -14.65 8.44 17.31
C GLU A 65 -15.73 8.94 18.29
N LYS A 66 -15.78 10.26 18.51
CA LYS A 66 -16.74 10.91 19.43
C LYS A 66 -18.18 10.80 18.95
N GLU A 67 -18.39 10.97 17.65
CA GLU A 67 -19.72 11.11 17.06
C GLU A 67 -20.23 9.82 16.37
N TYR A 68 -19.42 8.75 16.29
CA TYR A 68 -19.78 7.50 15.61
C TYR A 68 -21.08 6.90 16.15
N ARG A 69 -21.35 7.09 17.45
CA ARG A 69 -22.58 6.61 18.10
C ARG A 69 -23.78 7.55 17.92
N LEU A 70 -23.54 8.80 17.50
CA LEU A 70 -24.52 9.88 17.58
C LEU A 70 -24.87 10.54 16.23
N HIS A 71 -24.13 10.36 15.12
CA HIS A 71 -24.25 11.26 13.97
C HIS A 71 -24.67 10.71 12.60
N GLN A 72 -25.32 11.63 11.88
CA GLN A 72 -25.81 11.63 10.50
C GLN A 72 -24.74 12.10 9.47
N TYR A 73 -23.45 12.17 9.85
CA TYR A 73 -22.34 12.62 8.98
C TYR A 73 -21.16 11.63 9.00
N ASP A 74 -20.71 11.20 7.83
CA ASP A 74 -19.61 10.24 7.65
C ASP A 74 -18.30 10.96 7.28
N LEU A 75 -17.58 11.47 8.29
CA LEU A 75 -16.31 12.19 8.08
C LEU A 75 -15.17 11.26 7.65
N TYR A 76 -15.16 10.03 8.14
CA TYR A 76 -14.24 9.00 7.66
C TYR A 76 -14.46 8.74 6.17
N GLY A 77 -15.70 8.50 5.75
CA GLY A 77 -16.06 8.29 4.35
C GLY A 77 -15.84 9.54 3.50
N MET A 78 -16.06 10.74 4.02
CA MET A 78 -15.69 11.98 3.32
C MET A 78 -14.18 12.06 3.09
N ASN A 79 -13.36 11.73 4.09
CA ASN A 79 -11.91 11.70 3.91
C ASN A 79 -11.50 10.57 2.97
N GLN A 80 -12.02 9.37 3.14
CA GLN A 80 -11.64 8.18 2.39
C GLN A 80 -12.19 8.21 0.96
N SER A 81 -13.50 8.16 0.79
CA SER A 81 -14.19 8.16 -0.51
C SER A 81 -14.33 9.56 -1.09
N GLY A 82 -14.67 10.56 -0.28
CA GLY A 82 -14.90 11.93 -0.75
C GLY A 82 -13.63 12.65 -1.25
N THR A 83 -12.48 12.42 -0.62
CA THR A 83 -11.18 12.96 -1.10
C THR A 83 -10.36 11.97 -1.94
N GLY A 84 -10.86 10.73 -2.09
CA GLY A 84 -10.25 9.71 -2.92
C GLY A 84 -8.89 9.23 -2.43
N MET A 85 -8.75 8.88 -1.15
CA MET A 85 -7.47 8.49 -0.53
C MET A 85 -6.81 7.30 -1.25
N ASN A 86 -7.59 6.30 -1.62
CA ASN A 86 -7.08 5.16 -2.39
C ASN A 86 -6.57 5.60 -3.76
N HIS A 87 -7.31 6.46 -4.46
CA HIS A 87 -6.91 6.99 -5.76
C HIS A 87 -5.64 7.85 -5.69
N ARG A 88 -5.45 8.60 -4.59
CA ARG A 88 -4.21 9.34 -4.34
C ARG A 88 -3.01 8.40 -4.25
N MET A 89 -3.11 7.32 -3.48
CA MET A 89 -2.06 6.29 -3.39
C MET A 89 -1.80 5.61 -4.73
N GLU A 90 -2.88 5.26 -5.46
CA GLU A 90 -2.79 4.63 -6.78
C GLU A 90 -2.11 5.54 -7.81
N HIS A 91 -2.40 6.85 -7.78
CA HIS A 91 -1.70 7.84 -8.60
C HIS A 91 -0.21 7.90 -8.28
N ILE A 92 0.16 7.90 -7.00
CA ILE A 92 1.57 7.87 -6.59
C ILE A 92 2.25 6.60 -7.10
N ALA A 93 1.63 5.43 -6.90
CA ALA A 93 2.14 4.15 -7.37
C ALA A 93 2.35 4.12 -8.90
N PHE A 94 1.40 4.68 -9.65
CA PHE A 94 1.52 4.82 -11.11
C PHE A 94 2.70 5.70 -11.53
N TRP A 95 2.90 6.86 -10.89
CA TRP A 95 4.04 7.73 -11.21
C TRP A 95 5.38 7.10 -10.90
N VAL A 96 5.48 6.38 -9.77
CA VAL A 96 6.69 5.61 -9.41
C VAL A 96 6.93 4.49 -10.42
N ALA A 97 5.90 3.72 -10.79
CA ALA A 97 6.02 2.66 -11.79
C ALA A 97 6.49 3.21 -13.14
N ARG A 98 5.92 4.33 -13.61
CA ARG A 98 6.37 4.99 -14.84
C ARG A 98 7.81 5.48 -14.77
N PHE A 99 8.23 6.02 -13.64
CA PHE A 99 9.61 6.44 -13.44
C PHE A 99 10.56 5.24 -13.55
N LEU A 100 10.25 4.14 -12.86
CA LEU A 100 11.02 2.90 -12.92
C LEU A 100 11.08 2.31 -14.33
N GLU A 101 9.98 2.29 -15.07
CA GLU A 101 9.97 1.83 -16.46
C GLU A 101 10.87 2.67 -17.37
N LYS A 102 10.90 4.00 -17.20
CA LYS A 102 11.82 4.88 -17.91
C LYS A 102 13.29 4.61 -17.57
N GLN A 103 13.57 4.05 -16.40
CA GLN A 103 14.90 3.59 -15.99
C GLN A 103 15.19 2.14 -16.42
N GLY A 104 14.30 1.52 -17.21
CA GLY A 104 14.48 0.14 -17.71
C GLY A 104 14.03 -0.96 -16.75
N HIS A 105 13.25 -0.63 -15.72
CA HIS A 105 12.74 -1.60 -14.75
C HIS A 105 11.26 -1.91 -14.96
N LYS A 106 10.93 -3.20 -15.17
CA LYS A 106 9.55 -3.68 -15.17
C LYS A 106 8.90 -3.43 -13.80
N SER A 107 7.74 -2.79 -13.80
CA SER A 107 7.03 -2.40 -12.59
C SER A 107 5.55 -2.74 -12.70
N LEU A 108 4.94 -3.14 -11.58
CA LEU A 108 3.52 -3.47 -11.50
C LEU A 108 2.90 -2.66 -10.36
N PRO A 109 2.15 -1.58 -10.64
CA PRO A 109 1.40 -0.88 -9.60
C PRO A 109 0.25 -1.77 -9.12
N ILE A 110 0.09 -1.88 -7.80
CA ILE A 110 -0.98 -2.66 -7.16
C ILE A 110 -2.03 -1.69 -6.64
N ALA A 111 -3.29 -1.96 -6.94
CA ALA A 111 -4.41 -1.18 -6.42
C ALA A 111 -4.53 -1.37 -4.90
N SER A 112 -5.15 -0.40 -4.23
CA SER A 112 -5.43 -0.53 -2.79
C SER A 112 -6.15 -1.85 -2.48
N SER A 113 -5.87 -2.46 -1.31
CA SER A 113 -6.56 -3.69 -0.85
C SER A 113 -8.02 -3.40 -0.46
N ASN A 114 -8.80 -2.83 -1.36
CA ASN A 114 -10.25 -2.74 -1.33
C ASN A 114 -10.86 -3.38 -2.60
N ILE A 115 -10.03 -3.73 -3.60
CA ILE A 115 -10.41 -4.50 -4.78
C ILE A 115 -10.09 -5.97 -4.49
N TRP A 116 -11.14 -6.74 -4.23
CA TRP A 116 -11.03 -8.12 -3.80
C TRP A 116 -11.45 -9.09 -4.90
N ARG A 117 -10.76 -10.23 -4.97
CA ARG A 117 -11.21 -11.38 -5.76
C ARG A 117 -12.39 -12.02 -5.05
N PHE A 118 -13.61 -11.77 -5.54
CA PHE A 118 -14.83 -12.33 -4.96
C PHE A 118 -14.91 -13.86 -5.03
N ARG A 119 -14.17 -14.48 -5.95
CA ARG A 119 -14.12 -15.94 -6.15
C ARG A 119 -12.71 -16.47 -5.86
N PRO A 120 -12.60 -17.74 -5.44
CA PRO A 120 -11.32 -18.44 -5.39
C PRO A 120 -10.54 -18.29 -6.69
N TYR A 121 -9.22 -18.20 -6.60
CA TYR A 121 -8.35 -17.98 -7.75
C TYR A 121 -7.12 -18.88 -7.69
N LYS A 122 -7.02 -19.81 -8.65
CA LYS A 122 -6.01 -20.87 -8.65
C LYS A 122 -6.00 -21.59 -7.31
N ASP A 123 -4.88 -21.56 -6.60
CA ASP A 123 -4.68 -22.23 -5.31
C ASP A 123 -5.10 -21.36 -4.11
N ILE A 124 -5.68 -20.18 -4.35
CA ILE A 124 -6.30 -19.36 -3.30
C ILE A 124 -7.76 -19.83 -3.15
N ASP A 125 -8.01 -20.60 -2.11
CA ASP A 125 -9.30 -21.20 -1.76
C ASP A 125 -10.27 -20.23 -1.06
N HIS A 126 -9.73 -19.25 -0.33
CA HIS A 126 -10.52 -18.27 0.38
C HIS A 126 -11.04 -17.15 -0.55
N PRO A 127 -12.34 -16.82 -0.50
CA PRO A 127 -12.88 -15.67 -1.21
C PRO A 127 -12.38 -14.36 -0.61
N PHE A 128 -12.50 -13.27 -1.36
CA PHE A 128 -12.06 -11.92 -0.99
C PHE A 128 -10.56 -11.77 -0.75
N ALA A 129 -9.73 -12.47 -1.55
CA ALA A 129 -8.29 -12.30 -1.51
C ALA A 129 -7.85 -11.08 -2.36
N PRO A 130 -6.92 -10.24 -1.86
CA PRO A 130 -6.34 -9.17 -2.67
C PRO A 130 -5.25 -9.73 -3.58
N ASP A 131 -4.66 -8.91 -4.45
CA ASP A 131 -3.45 -9.31 -5.17
C ASP A 131 -2.25 -9.41 -4.22
N LEU A 132 -2.13 -8.43 -3.31
CA LEU A 132 -1.13 -8.37 -2.26
C LEU A 132 -1.74 -7.67 -1.04
N VAL A 133 -1.40 -8.14 0.16
CA VAL A 133 -1.97 -7.60 1.41
C VAL A 133 -1.13 -6.41 1.90
N HIS A 134 -1.65 -5.19 1.76
CA HIS A 134 -0.88 -3.96 2.01
C HIS A 134 -0.35 -3.82 3.44
N ARG A 135 -1.09 -4.26 4.46
CA ARG A 135 -0.63 -4.21 5.85
C ARG A 135 0.67 -5.00 6.08
N TYR A 136 0.78 -6.19 5.50
CA TYR A 136 2.02 -6.99 5.60
C TYR A 136 3.13 -6.38 4.76
N ALA A 137 2.80 -5.74 3.63
CA ALA A 137 3.75 -4.99 2.83
C ALA A 137 4.36 -3.81 3.60
N GLY A 138 3.54 -3.07 4.36
CA GLY A 138 3.98 -1.98 5.23
C GLY A 138 4.99 -2.45 6.28
N VAL A 139 4.71 -3.59 6.93
CA VAL A 139 5.65 -4.22 7.88
C VAL A 139 6.93 -4.66 7.17
N ALA A 140 6.82 -5.34 6.03
CA ALA A 140 7.96 -5.77 5.23
C ALA A 140 8.80 -4.58 4.74
N ALA A 141 8.21 -3.42 4.51
CA ALA A 141 8.90 -2.21 4.11
C ALA A 141 9.45 -1.38 5.29
N GLY A 142 9.21 -1.83 6.53
CA GLY A 142 9.69 -1.17 7.74
C GLY A 142 8.95 0.13 8.06
N LEU A 143 7.70 0.27 7.61
CA LEU A 143 6.90 1.48 7.84
C LEU A 143 6.10 1.42 9.15
N GLY A 144 6.03 0.26 9.79
CA GLY A 144 5.22 0.05 10.98
C GLY A 144 5.10 -1.42 11.37
N GLU A 145 4.15 -1.71 12.25
CA GLU A 145 3.88 -3.05 12.80
C GLU A 145 2.38 -3.35 12.87
N LEU A 146 2.01 -4.60 13.15
CA LEU A 146 0.61 -4.96 13.41
C LEU A 146 0.33 -4.81 14.89
N GLY A 147 -0.64 -3.96 15.23
CA GLY A 147 -1.13 -3.88 16.59
C GLY A 147 -1.87 -5.16 17.00
N TRP A 148 -2.08 -5.35 18.31
CA TRP A 148 -2.84 -6.48 18.88
C TRP A 148 -4.26 -6.63 18.30
N HIS A 149 -4.82 -5.56 17.77
CA HIS A 149 -6.12 -5.48 17.12
C HIS A 149 -6.09 -5.87 15.62
N GLY A 150 -4.92 -6.24 15.08
CA GLY A 150 -4.75 -6.71 13.70
C GLY A 150 -4.68 -5.62 12.64
N VAL A 151 -4.70 -4.34 13.02
CA VAL A 151 -4.51 -3.20 12.12
C VAL A 151 -3.04 -2.82 12.06
N PHE A 152 -2.61 -2.34 10.89
CA PHE A 152 -1.27 -1.82 10.68
C PHE A 152 -1.12 -0.44 11.30
N MET A 153 -0.09 -0.26 12.12
CA MET A 153 0.22 0.96 12.87
C MET A 153 1.58 1.48 12.44
N THR A 154 1.66 2.78 12.18
CA THR A 154 2.93 3.49 11.89
C THR A 154 3.33 4.35 13.10
N PRO A 155 4.63 4.59 13.34
CA PRO A 155 5.10 5.48 14.42
C PRO A 155 4.63 6.92 14.28
#